data_AF-A0A7D9H771-F1
#
_entry.id   AF-A0A7D9H771-F1
#
_cell.length_a   1.000
_cell.length_b   1.000
_cell.length_c   1.000
_cell.angle_alpha   90.00
_cell.angle_beta   90.00
_cell.angle_gamma   90.00
#
_symmetry.space_group_name_H-M   'P 1'
#
loop_
_entity.id
_entity.type
_entity.pdbx_description
1 polymer ?
#
loop_
_entity_poly.entity_id
_entity_poly.type
_entity_poly.pdbx_seq_one_letter_code
_entity_poly.pdbx_strand_id
1 'polypeptide(L)'
;KMFYLAFWARFQLYKYISCWLITEGALIVFGLSHNGKDENNVTQWNGCENVKLMLFETTTEFNHYIQSFNINTNHWVAQYIYKRLKFLGNRYLSQLAALVFLAVWHGFHSGYYVCFAMEFLVMYFEKELRSVLEREPRVFETLRKPGIKQAVHVLLRLYTFLFMGWCLAPFVLLKFSKYWHVFRSVHYVGFAFFLPWPILYKPLVKSV
;
A
#
# COMPACT_ATOMS: atom_id res chain seq x y z
N LYS A 1 20.97 2.72 4.77
CA LYS A 1 20.55 2.64 3.35
C LYS A 1 19.04 2.49 3.17
N MET A 2 18.36 1.58 3.90
CA MET A 2 16.89 1.45 3.84
C MET A 2 16.14 2.73 4.23
N PHE A 3 16.52 3.40 5.32
CA PHE A 3 15.93 4.70 5.68
C PHE A 3 16.08 5.76 4.57
N TYR A 4 17.27 5.86 3.96
CA TYR A 4 17.49 6.78 2.85
C TYR A 4 16.55 6.49 1.69
N LEU A 5 16.37 5.21 1.34
CA LEU A 5 15.43 4.79 0.30
C LEU A 5 13.98 5.14 0.65
N ALA A 6 13.59 4.95 1.92
CA ALA A 6 12.26 5.30 2.42
C ALA A 6 11.97 6.82 2.33
N PHE A 7 12.90 7.65 2.81
CA PHE A 7 12.80 9.10 2.68
C PHE A 7 12.75 9.54 1.22
N TRP A 8 13.65 9.03 0.38
CA TRP A 8 13.66 9.32 -1.05
C TRP A 8 12.32 8.99 -1.70
N ALA A 9 11.75 7.81 -1.41
CA ALA A 9 10.46 7.42 -1.95
C ALA A 9 9.32 8.34 -1.48
N ARG A 10 9.35 8.77 -0.22
CA ARG A 10 8.40 9.76 0.30
C ARG A 10 8.44 11.05 -0.50
N PHE A 11 9.62 11.57 -0.77
CA PHE A 11 9.81 12.76 -1.61
C PHE A 11 9.26 12.58 -3.03
N GLN A 12 9.34 11.37 -3.61
CA GLN A 12 8.75 11.11 -4.92
C GLN A 12 7.22 11.15 -4.86
N LEU A 13 6.61 10.55 -3.83
CA LEU A 13 5.15 10.57 -3.66
C LEU A 13 4.62 11.98 -3.37
N TYR A 14 5.36 12.79 -2.62
CA TYR A 14 4.95 14.16 -2.32
C TYR A 14 4.79 15.04 -3.56
N LYS A 15 5.51 14.79 -4.65
CA LYS A 15 5.29 15.51 -5.92
C LYS A 15 3.85 15.36 -6.41
N TYR A 16 3.32 14.14 -6.37
CA TYR A 16 1.94 13.85 -6.79
C TYR A 16 0.93 14.43 -5.80
N ILE A 17 1.18 14.23 -4.50
CA ILE A 17 0.31 14.72 -3.43
C ILE A 17 0.18 16.24 -3.48
N SER A 18 1.29 16.97 -3.67
CA SER A 18 1.25 18.43 -3.79
C SER A 18 0.38 18.88 -4.96
N CYS A 19 0.52 18.27 -6.14
CA CYS A 19 -0.34 18.59 -7.29
C CYS A 19 -1.81 18.27 -7.02
N TRP A 20 -2.10 17.14 -6.38
CA TRP A 20 -3.47 16.75 -6.03
C TRP A 20 -4.09 17.69 -5.01
N LEU A 21 -3.38 18.05 -3.94
CA LEU A 21 -3.90 18.98 -2.93
C LEU A 21 -4.21 20.37 -3.51
N ILE A 22 -3.38 20.88 -4.43
CA ILE A 22 -3.65 22.14 -5.13
C ILE A 22 -4.93 22.02 -5.98
N THR A 23 -5.07 20.89 -6.69
CA THR A 23 -6.24 20.63 -7.55
C THR A 23 -7.51 20.47 -6.70
N GLU A 24 -7.45 19.69 -5.62
CA GLU A 24 -8.54 19.52 -4.66
C GLU A 24 -8.95 20.87 -4.08
N GLY A 25 -7.99 21.70 -3.68
CA GLY A 25 -8.26 23.07 -3.21
C GLY A 25 -9.05 23.90 -4.24
N ALA A 26 -8.67 23.85 -5.52
CA ALA A 26 -9.42 24.53 -6.58
C ALA A 26 -10.83 23.96 -6.75
N LEU A 27 -10.99 22.64 -6.72
CA LEU A 27 -12.30 21.97 -6.84
C LEU A 27 -13.23 22.28 -5.67
N ILE A 28 -12.68 22.49 -4.47
CA ILE A 28 -13.45 22.95 -3.31
C ILE A 28 -13.95 24.38 -3.55
N VAL A 29 -13.09 25.29 -4.02
CA VAL A 29 -13.48 26.68 -4.31
C VAL A 29 -14.57 26.75 -5.39
N PHE A 30 -14.49 25.90 -6.42
CA PHE A 30 -15.52 25.82 -7.47
C PHE A 30 -16.81 25.10 -7.05
N GLY A 31 -16.88 24.55 -5.84
CA GLY A 31 -18.06 23.82 -5.38
C GLY A 31 -18.16 22.37 -5.88
N LEU A 32 -17.20 21.90 -6.69
CA LEU A 32 -17.24 20.59 -7.36
C LEU A 32 -16.95 19.41 -6.42
N SER A 33 -16.22 19.65 -5.33
CA SER A 33 -15.89 18.61 -4.35
C SER A 33 -16.96 18.43 -3.26
N HIS A 34 -18.09 19.16 -3.33
CA HIS A 34 -19.16 19.04 -2.35
C HIS A 34 -19.80 17.64 -2.39
N ASN A 35 -19.82 16.97 -1.24
CA ASN A 35 -20.30 15.59 -1.12
C ASN A 35 -21.37 15.43 -0.02
N GLY A 36 -22.20 16.46 0.16
CA GLY A 36 -23.26 16.45 1.17
C GLY A 36 -22.73 16.72 2.58
N LYS A 37 -23.44 16.18 3.58
CA LYS A 37 -23.12 16.36 5.00
C LYS A 37 -22.94 15.02 5.69
N ASP A 38 -22.08 14.98 6.69
CA ASP A 38 -21.90 13.79 7.53
C ASP A 38 -23.00 13.63 8.59
N GLU A 39 -22.88 12.60 9.42
CA GLU A 39 -23.78 12.29 10.54
C GLU A 39 -23.88 13.43 11.56
N ASN A 40 -22.87 14.30 11.63
CA ASN A 40 -22.80 15.46 12.51
C ASN A 40 -23.27 16.76 11.81
N ASN A 41 -23.88 16.65 10.63
CA ASN A 41 -24.37 17.76 9.82
C ASN A 41 -23.26 18.72 9.35
N VAL A 42 -22.01 18.25 9.28
CA VAL A 42 -20.85 18.98 8.77
C VAL A 42 -20.72 18.77 7.27
N THR A 43 -20.66 19.86 6.51
CA THR A 43 -20.48 19.83 5.05
C THR A 43 -19.15 19.18 4.66
N GLN A 44 -19.22 18.18 3.79
CA GLN A 44 -18.08 17.41 3.32
C GLN A 44 -17.62 17.92 1.95
N TRP A 45 -16.29 18.04 1.82
CA TRP A 45 -15.61 18.57 0.63
C TRP A 45 -14.68 17.53 0.00
N ASN A 46 -15.02 16.26 0.14
CA ASN A 46 -14.19 15.12 -0.25
C ASN A 46 -14.68 14.40 -1.53
N GLY A 47 -15.60 14.99 -2.29
CA GLY A 47 -16.15 14.38 -3.52
C GLY A 47 -15.10 14.16 -4.61
N CYS A 48 -14.04 14.96 -4.61
CA CYS A 48 -12.89 14.79 -5.51
C CYS A 48 -11.58 14.52 -4.76
N GLU A 49 -11.64 14.06 -3.50
CA GLU A 49 -10.45 13.73 -2.71
C GLU A 49 -9.65 12.61 -3.40
N ASN A 50 -8.38 12.87 -3.69
CA ASN A 50 -7.47 11.90 -4.28
C ASN A 50 -6.39 11.43 -3.29
N VAL A 51 -6.24 12.12 -2.16
CA VAL A 51 -5.33 11.74 -1.07
C VAL A 51 -5.93 11.95 0.32
N LYS A 52 -5.82 10.94 1.20
CA LYS A 52 -6.15 11.06 2.63
C LYS A 52 -4.87 11.24 3.44
N LEU A 53 -4.44 12.49 3.63
CA LEU A 53 -3.13 12.81 4.21
C LEU A 53 -2.87 12.16 5.57
N MET A 54 -3.82 12.24 6.51
CA MET A 54 -3.63 11.68 7.84
C MET A 54 -3.44 10.17 7.80
N LEU A 55 -4.23 9.46 7.00
CA LEU A 55 -4.08 8.01 6.83
C LEU A 55 -2.74 7.68 6.15
N PHE A 56 -2.34 8.46 5.14
CA PHE A 56 -1.09 8.30 4.41
C PHE A 56 0.17 8.54 5.25
N GLU A 57 0.13 9.44 6.24
CA GLU A 57 1.23 9.73 7.18
C GLU A 57 1.26 8.76 8.39
N THR A 58 0.14 8.10 8.68
CA THR A 58 -0.01 7.21 9.85
C THR A 58 -0.25 5.75 9.48
N THR A 59 0.18 5.33 8.28
CA THR A 59 -0.01 3.96 7.80
C THR A 59 0.68 2.91 8.67
N THR A 60 -0.02 1.80 8.94
CA THR A 60 0.50 0.63 9.68
C THR A 60 0.38 -0.67 8.90
N GLU A 61 -0.27 -0.62 7.74
CA GLU A 61 -0.37 -1.70 6.76
C GLU A 61 -0.30 -1.11 5.36
N PHE A 62 0.14 -1.89 4.38
CA PHE A 62 0.24 -1.45 2.98
C PHE A 62 -1.12 -1.10 2.38
N ASN A 63 -2.17 -1.78 2.83
CA ASN A 63 -3.53 -1.46 2.44
C ASN A 63 -3.94 -0.02 2.78
N HIS A 64 -3.38 0.57 3.85
CA HIS A 64 -3.63 1.98 4.16
C HIS A 64 -3.07 2.92 3.07
N TYR A 65 -1.96 2.57 2.39
CA TYR A 65 -1.46 3.36 1.26
C TYR A 65 -2.42 3.32 0.08
N ILE A 66 -2.95 2.14 -0.26
CA ILE A 66 -3.95 1.98 -1.34
C ILE A 66 -5.21 2.80 -1.03
N GLN A 67 -5.65 2.80 0.23
CA GLN A 67 -6.85 3.55 0.65
C GLN A 67 -6.64 5.07 0.74
N SER A 68 -5.38 5.54 0.78
CA SER A 68 -5.06 6.95 1.02
C SER A 68 -4.37 7.67 -0.12
N PHE A 69 -3.88 6.96 -1.14
CA PHE A 69 -3.13 7.55 -2.25
C PHE A 69 -3.77 7.17 -3.58
N ASN A 70 -3.99 8.15 -4.45
CA ASN A 70 -4.62 7.97 -5.76
C ASN A 70 -6.03 7.34 -5.69
N ILE A 71 -6.83 7.86 -4.76
CA ILE A 71 -8.13 7.30 -4.35
C ILE A 71 -9.08 7.11 -5.52
N ASN A 72 -9.20 8.11 -6.42
CA ASN A 72 -10.12 8.04 -7.55
C ASN A 72 -9.72 6.95 -8.55
N THR A 73 -8.43 6.80 -8.82
CA THR A 73 -7.92 5.71 -9.69
C THR A 73 -8.17 4.35 -9.04
N ASN A 74 -7.91 4.21 -7.74
CA ASN A 74 -8.15 2.96 -7.02
C ASN A 74 -9.64 2.60 -7.00
N HIS A 75 -10.54 3.57 -6.81
CA HIS A 75 -11.98 3.35 -6.94
C HIS A 75 -12.35 2.94 -8.36
N TRP A 76 -11.81 3.60 -9.38
CA TRP A 76 -12.09 3.26 -10.77
C TRP A 76 -11.66 1.82 -11.08
N VAL A 77 -10.43 1.43 -10.73
CA VAL A 77 -9.92 0.07 -10.95
C VAL A 77 -10.73 -0.96 -10.15
N ALA A 78 -11.13 -0.62 -8.92
CA ALA A 78 -11.97 -1.50 -8.10
C ALA A 78 -13.33 -1.78 -8.76
N GLN A 79 -13.99 -0.75 -9.31
CA GLN A 79 -15.32 -0.87 -9.91
C GLN A 79 -15.27 -1.48 -11.31
N TYR A 80 -14.32 -1.05 -12.13
CA TYR A 80 -14.30 -1.36 -13.56
C TYR A 80 -13.42 -2.54 -13.93
N ILE A 81 -12.45 -2.91 -13.09
CA ILE A 81 -11.57 -4.07 -13.34
C ILE A 81 -11.85 -5.15 -12.30
N TYR A 82 -11.52 -4.92 -11.04
CA TYR A 82 -11.57 -5.94 -9.99
C TYR A 82 -12.96 -6.58 -9.82
N LYS A 83 -14.01 -5.77 -9.61
CA LYS A 83 -15.37 -6.29 -9.40
C LYS A 83 -15.95 -6.95 -10.66
N ARG A 84 -15.56 -6.50 -11.85
CA ARG A 84 -16.03 -7.08 -13.11
C ARG A 84 -15.42 -8.45 -13.38
N LEU A 85 -14.25 -8.73 -12.80
CA LEU A 85 -13.60 -10.04 -12.84
C LEU A 85 -14.13 -11.03 -11.78
N LYS A 86 -15.27 -10.74 -11.14
CA LYS A 86 -15.91 -11.65 -10.16
C LYS A 86 -16.21 -13.04 -10.75
N PHE A 87 -16.45 -13.14 -12.06
CA PHE A 87 -16.72 -14.41 -12.75
C PHE A 87 -15.56 -15.42 -12.66
N LEU A 88 -14.34 -14.98 -12.36
CA LEU A 88 -13.19 -15.86 -12.16
C LEU A 88 -13.29 -16.71 -10.89
N GLY A 89 -14.23 -16.42 -9.99
CA GLY A 89 -14.43 -17.18 -8.74
C GLY A 89 -13.28 -17.07 -7.72
N ASN A 90 -12.22 -16.31 -8.02
CA ASN A 90 -11.04 -16.19 -7.17
C ASN A 90 -10.60 -14.73 -7.05
N ARG A 91 -10.72 -14.19 -5.84
CA ARG A 91 -10.31 -12.83 -5.48
C ARG A 91 -8.84 -12.51 -5.77
N TYR A 92 -7.94 -13.49 -5.64
CA TYR A 92 -6.51 -13.28 -5.93
C TYR A 92 -6.27 -13.13 -7.42
N LEU A 93 -7.01 -13.85 -8.27
CA LEU A 93 -6.94 -13.67 -9.73
C LEU A 93 -7.50 -12.30 -10.14
N SER A 94 -8.63 -11.90 -9.56
CA SER A 94 -9.20 -10.55 -9.82
C SER A 94 -8.24 -9.44 -9.37
N GLN A 95 -7.58 -9.61 -8.21
CA GLN A 95 -6.59 -8.64 -7.70
C GLN A 95 -5.34 -8.60 -8.60
N LEU A 96 -4.81 -9.76 -8.98
CA LEU A 96 -3.64 -9.85 -9.86
C LEU A 96 -3.92 -9.15 -11.20
N ALA A 97 -5.08 -9.42 -11.80
CA ALA A 97 -5.47 -8.78 -13.05
C ALA A 97 -5.65 -7.25 -12.92
N ALA A 98 -6.19 -6.76 -11.80
CA ALA A 98 -6.28 -5.33 -11.52
C ALA A 98 -4.89 -4.67 -11.39
N LEU A 99 -3.94 -5.34 -10.74
CA LEU A 99 -2.56 -4.87 -10.60
C LEU A 99 -1.78 -4.93 -11.92
N VAL A 100 -2.01 -5.95 -12.75
CA VAL A 100 -1.46 -6.03 -14.11
C VAL A 100 -2.02 -4.91 -14.98
N PHE A 101 -3.32 -4.64 -14.89
CA PHE A 101 -3.94 -3.50 -15.58
C PHE A 101 -3.27 -2.19 -15.15
N LEU A 102 -3.08 -1.95 -13.86
CA LEU A 102 -2.39 -0.76 -13.35
C LEU A 102 -0.95 -0.65 -13.87
N ALA A 103 -0.22 -1.77 -13.94
CA ALA A 103 1.12 -1.79 -14.52
C ALA A 103 1.12 -1.35 -15.98
N VAL A 104 0.23 -1.92 -16.80
CA VAL A 104 0.10 -1.58 -18.23
C VAL A 104 -0.38 -0.14 -18.42
N TRP A 105 -1.33 0.31 -17.61
CA TRP A 105 -1.87 1.67 -17.64
C TRP A 105 -0.78 2.71 -17.38
N HIS A 106 0.18 2.42 -16.51
CA HIS A 106 1.35 3.26 -16.31
C HIS A 106 2.38 3.17 -17.44
N GLY A 107 2.52 2.01 -18.09
CA GLY A 107 3.31 1.84 -19.31
C GLY A 107 4.06 0.52 -19.40
N PHE A 108 4.93 0.40 -20.40
CA PHE A 108 5.65 -0.86 -20.70
C PHE A 108 7.02 -0.98 -20.01
N HIS A 109 7.37 -0.05 -19.13
CA HIS A 109 8.62 -0.15 -18.38
C HIS A 109 8.56 -1.24 -17.31
N SER A 110 9.60 -2.07 -17.25
CA SER A 110 9.71 -3.19 -16.29
C SER A 110 9.46 -2.78 -14.83
N GLY A 111 9.81 -1.55 -14.46
CA GLY A 111 9.64 -1.03 -13.11
C GLY A 111 8.19 -1.03 -12.61
N TYR A 112 7.21 -0.79 -13.49
CA TYR A 112 5.80 -0.80 -13.11
C TYR A 112 5.35 -2.20 -12.71
N TYR A 113 5.62 -3.20 -13.55
CA TYR A 113 5.29 -4.60 -13.30
C TYR A 113 5.92 -5.11 -12.00
N VAL A 114 7.19 -4.76 -11.75
CA VAL A 114 7.88 -5.16 -10.52
C VAL A 114 7.24 -4.48 -9.29
N CYS A 115 6.92 -3.18 -9.35
CA CYS A 115 6.25 -2.48 -8.26
C CYS A 115 4.91 -3.12 -7.88
N PHE A 116 4.04 -3.36 -8.86
CA PHE A 116 2.72 -3.95 -8.59
C PHE A 116 2.79 -5.43 -8.20
N ALA A 117 3.78 -6.17 -8.68
CA ALA A 117 4.04 -7.53 -8.19
C ALA A 117 4.49 -7.53 -6.72
N MET A 118 5.32 -6.56 -6.32
CA MET A 118 5.74 -6.39 -4.92
C MET A 118 4.56 -5.97 -4.04
N GLU A 119 3.69 -5.08 -4.52
CA GLU A 119 2.44 -4.72 -3.83
C GLU A 119 1.60 -5.97 -3.55
N PHE A 120 1.37 -6.82 -4.56
CA PHE A 120 0.64 -8.07 -4.38
C PHE A 120 1.28 -8.97 -3.31
N LEU A 121 2.60 -9.14 -3.38
CA LEU A 121 3.36 -9.98 -2.45
C LEU A 121 3.23 -9.50 -1.00
N VAL A 122 3.40 -8.19 -0.78
CA VAL A 122 3.33 -7.59 0.56
C VAL A 122 1.90 -7.67 1.11
N MET A 123 0.91 -7.34 0.31
CA MET A 123 -0.51 -7.43 0.70
C MET A 123 -0.93 -8.87 1.03
N TYR A 124 -0.43 -9.84 0.26
CA TYR A 124 -0.63 -11.26 0.54
C TYR A 124 0.03 -11.67 1.87
N PHE A 125 1.28 -11.26 2.09
CA PHE A 125 2.00 -11.49 3.34
C PHE A 125 1.26 -10.92 4.56
N GLU A 126 0.89 -9.63 4.52
CA GLU A 126 0.21 -8.96 5.65
C GLU A 126 -1.10 -9.65 6.00
N LYS A 127 -1.87 -10.03 4.98
CA LYS A 127 -3.14 -10.71 5.17
C LYS A 127 -2.97 -12.09 5.81
N GLU A 128 -2.01 -12.87 5.33
CA GLU A 128 -1.73 -14.19 5.90
C GLU A 128 -1.20 -14.07 7.33
N LEU A 129 -0.26 -13.16 7.59
CA LEU A 129 0.29 -12.92 8.92
C LEU A 129 -0.82 -12.51 9.90
N ARG A 130 -1.66 -11.54 9.54
CA ARG A 130 -2.81 -11.12 10.35
C ARG A 130 -3.73 -12.30 10.65
N SER A 131 -4.04 -13.11 9.64
CA SER A 131 -4.91 -14.29 9.82
C SER A 131 -4.34 -15.34 10.75
N VAL A 132 -3.01 -15.46 10.84
CA VAL A 132 -2.33 -16.39 11.76
C VAL A 132 -2.34 -15.81 13.18
N LEU A 133 -2.02 -14.52 13.33
CA LEU A 133 -2.02 -13.84 14.64
C LEU A 133 -3.42 -13.78 15.28
N GLU A 134 -4.47 -13.66 14.48
CA GLU A 134 -5.86 -13.63 14.96
C GLU A 134 -6.40 -15.01 15.34
N ARG A 135 -5.79 -16.10 14.86
CA ARG A 135 -6.21 -17.47 15.21
C ARG A 135 -5.77 -17.90 16.60
N GLU A 136 -4.69 -17.30 17.13
CA GLU A 136 -4.15 -17.63 18.44
C GLU A 136 -4.62 -16.62 19.49
N PRO A 137 -5.62 -16.94 20.33
CA PRO A 137 -6.25 -15.98 21.24
C PRO A 137 -5.25 -15.33 22.20
N ARG A 138 -4.25 -16.09 22.67
CA ARG A 138 -3.21 -15.60 23.60
C ARG A 138 -2.32 -14.53 22.97
N VAL A 139 -1.93 -14.73 21.72
CA VAL A 139 -1.12 -13.75 20.96
C VAL A 139 -1.96 -12.52 20.70
N PHE A 140 -3.20 -12.72 20.24
CA PHE A 140 -4.13 -11.64 19.94
C PHE A 140 -4.44 -10.76 21.16
N GLU A 141 -4.70 -11.36 22.32
CA GLU A 141 -4.90 -10.64 23.59
C GLU A 141 -3.64 -9.90 24.03
N THR A 142 -2.47 -10.53 23.88
CA THR A 142 -1.19 -9.91 24.24
C THR A 142 -0.91 -8.67 23.39
N LEU A 143 -1.15 -8.75 22.07
CA LEU A 143 -0.99 -7.63 21.14
C LEU A 143 -1.93 -6.45 21.44
N ARG A 144 -3.03 -6.68 22.18
CA ARG A 144 -4.00 -5.66 22.57
C ARG A 144 -3.65 -4.94 23.87
N LYS A 145 -2.71 -5.45 24.67
CA LYS A 145 -2.27 -4.77 25.91
C LYS A 145 -1.73 -3.37 25.57
N PRO A 146 -2.11 -2.29 26.30
CA PRO A 146 -1.84 -0.92 25.88
C PRO A 146 -0.38 -0.61 25.50
N GLY A 147 0.59 -1.02 26.32
CA GLY A 147 2.01 -0.79 26.04
C GLY A 147 2.53 -1.58 24.83
N ILE A 148 2.08 -2.83 24.67
CA ILE A 148 2.45 -3.68 23.53
C ILE A 148 1.81 -3.14 22.25
N LYS A 149 0.54 -2.74 22.31
CA LYS A 149 -0.19 -2.15 21.18
C LYS A 149 0.51 -0.89 20.65
N GLN A 150 0.97 -0.01 21.54
CA GLN A 150 1.72 1.20 21.15
C GLN A 150 3.06 0.84 20.50
N ALA A 151 3.81 -0.10 21.09
CA ALA A 151 5.07 -0.56 20.52
C ALA A 151 4.86 -1.20 19.13
N VAL A 152 3.89 -2.09 18.99
CA VAL A 152 3.50 -2.72 17.71
C VAL A 152 3.08 -1.66 16.70
N HIS A 153 2.32 -0.65 17.11
CA HIS A 153 1.92 0.44 16.22
C HIS A 153 3.14 1.20 15.66
N VAL A 154 4.11 1.57 16.50
CA VAL A 154 5.35 2.22 16.06
C VAL A 154 6.17 1.31 15.14
N LEU A 155 6.28 0.03 15.47
CA LEU A 155 6.97 -0.96 14.63
C LEU A 155 6.31 -1.12 13.26
N LEU A 156 4.98 -1.19 13.22
CA LEU A 156 4.22 -1.29 11.97
C LEU A 156 4.35 -0.03 11.11
N ARG A 157 4.37 1.16 11.72
CA ARG A 157 4.67 2.41 10.99
C ARG A 157 6.07 2.43 10.41
N LEU A 158 7.06 1.95 11.17
CA LEU A 158 8.43 1.85 10.67
C LEU A 158 8.53 0.83 9.53
N TYR A 159 7.86 -0.30 9.67
CA TYR A 159 7.76 -1.34 8.65
C TYR A 159 7.16 -0.81 7.34
N THR A 160 5.98 -0.18 7.38
CA THR A 160 5.33 0.38 6.20
C THR A 160 6.20 1.45 5.54
N PHE A 161 6.78 2.36 6.35
CA PHE A 161 7.65 3.41 5.84
C PHE A 161 8.87 2.86 5.10
N LEU A 162 9.58 1.89 5.68
CA LEU A 162 10.78 1.31 5.08
C LEU A 162 10.47 0.51 3.82
N PHE A 163 9.48 -0.38 3.87
CA PHE A 163 9.18 -1.25 2.74
C PHE A 163 8.42 -0.55 1.63
N MET A 164 7.68 0.53 1.91
CA MET A 164 7.07 1.36 0.86
C MET A 164 8.15 1.93 -0.06
N GLY A 165 9.26 2.43 0.50
CA GLY A 165 10.35 2.92 -0.32
C GLY A 165 11.04 1.85 -1.14
N TRP A 166 11.14 0.65 -0.58
CA TRP A 166 11.64 -0.52 -1.33
C TRP A 166 10.71 -0.90 -2.49
N CYS A 167 9.39 -0.96 -2.27
CA CYS A 167 8.40 -1.27 -3.31
C CYS A 167 8.32 -0.20 -4.41
N LEU A 168 8.48 1.07 -4.05
CA LEU A 168 8.36 2.19 -4.99
C LEU A 168 9.61 2.39 -5.88
N ALA A 169 10.78 1.91 -5.44
CA ALA A 169 12.04 2.04 -6.19
C ALA A 169 11.95 1.65 -7.67
N PRO A 170 11.42 0.48 -8.05
CA PRO A 170 11.24 0.12 -9.46
C PRO A 170 10.27 1.04 -10.20
N PHE A 171 9.18 1.47 -9.57
CA PHE A 171 8.19 2.37 -10.17
C PHE A 171 8.80 3.70 -10.63
N VAL A 172 9.67 4.28 -9.80
CA VAL A 172 10.28 5.58 -10.08
C VAL A 172 11.48 5.43 -11.03
N LEU A 173 12.28 4.37 -10.89
CA LEU A 173 13.51 4.21 -11.68
C LEU A 173 13.29 3.58 -13.06
N LEU A 174 12.16 2.90 -13.28
CA LEU A 174 11.66 2.33 -14.54
C LEU A 174 12.49 1.18 -15.16
N LYS A 175 13.81 1.32 -15.19
CA LYS A 175 14.76 0.41 -15.85
C LYS A 175 15.35 -0.61 -14.87
N PHE A 176 15.39 -1.87 -15.29
CA PHE A 176 15.93 -2.99 -14.51
C PHE A 176 17.32 -2.71 -13.92
N SER A 177 18.27 -2.28 -14.74
CA SER A 177 19.63 -1.98 -14.29
C SER A 177 19.69 -0.97 -13.14
N LYS A 178 18.76 0.00 -13.10
CA LYS A 178 18.72 1.04 -12.06
C LYS A 178 18.12 0.53 -10.75
N TYR A 179 16.90 -0.01 -10.79
CA TYR A 179 16.27 -0.47 -9.54
C TYR A 179 16.91 -1.75 -8.98
N TRP A 180 17.47 -2.60 -9.85
CA TRP A 180 18.21 -3.77 -9.39
C TRP A 180 19.49 -3.40 -8.65
N HIS A 181 20.17 -2.33 -9.08
CA HIS A 181 21.30 -1.77 -8.34
C HIS A 181 20.88 -1.28 -6.94
N VAL A 182 19.71 -0.64 -6.84
CA VAL A 182 19.14 -0.24 -5.53
C VAL A 182 18.88 -1.46 -4.65
N PHE A 183 18.24 -2.51 -5.17
CA PHE A 183 17.99 -3.74 -4.41
C PHE A 183 19.28 -4.40 -3.93
N ARG A 184 20.32 -4.46 -4.77
CA ARG A 184 21.65 -4.92 -4.36
C ARG A 184 22.24 -4.07 -3.24
N SER A 185 22.07 -2.74 -3.29
CA SER A 185 22.61 -1.82 -2.29
C SER A 185 21.98 -1.99 -0.89
N VAL A 186 20.77 -2.55 -0.82
CA VAL A 186 20.05 -2.89 0.42
C VAL A 186 20.02 -4.41 0.67
N HIS A 187 20.95 -5.14 0.07
CA HIS A 187 21.15 -6.58 0.27
C HIS A 187 19.88 -7.42 0.04
N TYR A 188 19.02 -7.00 -0.89
CA TYR A 188 17.78 -7.70 -1.23
C TYR A 188 16.85 -7.95 -0.04
N VAL A 189 16.92 -7.11 1.01
CA VAL A 189 16.22 -7.31 2.29
C VAL A 189 14.73 -7.59 2.15
N GLY A 190 14.02 -6.89 1.26
CA GLY A 190 12.59 -7.15 1.04
C GLY A 190 12.31 -8.49 0.40
N PHE A 191 13.16 -8.95 -0.52
CA PHE A 191 13.01 -10.30 -1.09
C PHE A 191 13.24 -11.37 -0.03
N ALA A 192 14.28 -11.21 0.80
CA ALA A 192 14.55 -12.12 1.91
C ALA A 192 13.43 -12.12 2.97
N PHE A 193 12.76 -10.99 3.19
CA PHE A 193 11.68 -10.87 4.16
C PHE A 193 10.36 -11.47 3.66
N PHE A 194 9.96 -11.18 2.42
CA PHE A 194 8.63 -11.54 1.92
C PHE A 194 8.58 -12.87 1.14
N LEU A 195 9.59 -13.19 0.31
CA LEU A 195 9.51 -14.37 -0.56
C LEU A 195 9.53 -15.71 0.20
N PRO A 196 10.33 -15.89 1.27
CA PRO A 196 10.33 -17.15 2.00
C PRO A 196 9.05 -17.40 2.81
N TRP A 197 8.16 -16.41 2.96
CA TRP A 197 6.99 -16.52 3.83
C TRP A 197 6.11 -17.75 3.56
N PRO A 198 5.67 -18.04 2.32
CA PRO A 198 4.74 -19.14 2.08
C PRO A 198 5.34 -20.53 2.36
N ILE A 199 6.67 -20.66 2.25
CA ILE A 199 7.38 -21.94 2.25
C ILE A 199 8.11 -22.19 3.58
N LEU A 200 8.80 -21.18 4.12
CA LEU A 200 9.66 -21.31 5.29
C LEU A 200 8.99 -20.77 6.55
N TYR A 201 8.52 -19.52 6.52
CA TYR A 201 8.05 -18.87 7.75
C TYR A 201 6.64 -19.30 8.16
N LYS A 202 5.72 -19.44 7.20
CA LYS A 202 4.33 -19.80 7.49
C LYS A 202 4.18 -21.15 8.22
N PRO A 203 4.88 -22.24 7.85
CA PRO A 203 4.84 -23.48 8.62
C PRO A 203 5.38 -23.31 10.04
N LEU A 204 6.48 -22.57 10.22
CA LEU A 204 7.10 -22.33 11.52
C LEU A 204 6.17 -21.55 12.46
N VAL A 205 5.48 -20.53 11.94
CA VAL A 205 4.53 -19.74 12.75
C VAL A 205 3.27 -20.55 13.08
N LYS A 206 2.89 -21.53 12.25
CA LYS A 206 1.76 -22.43 12.54
C LYS A 206 2.10 -23.58 13.50
N SER A 207 3.38 -23.91 13.65
CA SER A 207 3.83 -24.99 14.54
C SER A 207 4.07 -24.56 15.99
N VAL A 208 3.96 -23.25 16.27
CA VAL A 208 4.07 -22.64 17.60
C VAL A 208 2.68 -22.27 18.08
#